data_AF-A0A0B4XEC1-F1
#
_entry.id   AF-A0A0B4XEC1-F1
#
_cell.length_a   1.000
_cell.length_b   1.000
_cell.length_c   1.000
_cell.angle_alpha   90.00
_cell.angle_beta   90.00
_cell.angle_gamma   90.00
#
_symmetry.space_group_name_H-M   'P 1'
#
loop_
_entity.id
_entity.type
_entity.pdbx_description
1 polymer ?
#
loop_
_entity_poly.entity_id
_entity_poly.type
_entity_poly.pdbx_seq_one_letter_code
_entity_poly.pdbx_strand_id
1 'polypeptide(L)'
;MSSHPWVKSGAISGERNASRRAIWVAIAMLVAAVTDTRSEVYQLQPGDAVNFDFLDDALLPVLLTVDADGAAQFPLVGGVEIGGLSVNQALEKLRTEYKNRQILVDPKIALNIATYKPVFVLGEVKNPGSFPFFPGLTVEQAVGLAGGTLTAASSAADKIMARARLRGTMDGAEVEIVHEAIYAARLAAQLRGAETIDLQDAPESARPYLERTSLKSVLEIEEKILKTDLITTQAQVQILTQGIAETEAGLKILAQLEVEQKGVVEMNERDLERVTALRKRELNTETEIARVKNTTSNEKTQLLEIYAETSRSRRELGNLKLELAKLQADREKDILLKLQERETAIKKLESTRQSAEEQFYLLASVAADERNRDQISFTYEVRRPKSGVNTVIDGAPFTELLPGDVVAVSIAGM
;
A
#
# COMPACT_ATOMS: atom_id res chain seq x y z
N MET A 1 -65.67 60.35 24.15
CA MET A 1 -65.72 61.68 24.77
C MET A 1 -64.53 62.49 24.31
N SER A 2 -64.82 63.57 23.61
CA SER A 2 -63.94 64.67 23.26
C SER A 2 -63.33 65.34 24.50
N SER A 3 -62.02 65.61 24.48
CA SER A 3 -61.40 66.90 24.88
C SER A 3 -59.91 66.72 25.21
N HIS A 4 -59.06 67.29 24.35
CA HIS A 4 -57.69 67.77 24.63
C HIS A 4 -57.70 68.79 25.81
N PRO A 5 -56.57 69.27 26.43
CA PRO A 5 -55.33 69.62 25.72
C PRO A 5 -53.98 69.79 26.53
N TRP A 6 -52.99 70.38 25.83
CA TRP A 6 -51.79 71.13 26.27
C TRP A 6 -50.51 70.33 26.64
N VAL A 7 -49.47 70.28 25.78
CA VAL A 7 -48.48 71.31 25.35
C VAL A 7 -47.41 71.63 26.40
N LYS A 8 -46.15 71.33 26.07
CA LYS A 8 -45.05 72.29 26.19
C LYS A 8 -44.06 72.15 25.03
N SER A 9 -43.94 73.27 24.33
CA SER A 9 -42.96 73.64 23.32
C SER A 9 -41.59 73.86 23.95
N GLY A 10 -40.54 73.46 23.24
CA GLY A 10 -39.18 73.94 23.42
C GLY A 10 -38.56 74.20 22.05
N ALA A 11 -38.80 75.39 21.50
CA ALA A 11 -38.09 75.90 20.35
C ALA A 11 -36.78 76.56 20.80
N ILE A 12 -35.65 76.19 20.18
CA ILE A 12 -34.52 77.12 20.05
C ILE A 12 -34.01 77.03 18.61
N SER A 13 -34.19 78.16 17.94
CA SER A 13 -33.69 78.54 16.62
C SER A 13 -32.22 78.98 16.68
N GLY A 14 -31.51 78.78 15.56
CA GLY A 14 -30.13 79.26 15.33
C GLY A 14 -29.15 78.11 15.53
N GLU A 15 -28.39 77.64 14.55
CA GLU A 15 -27.50 78.40 13.68
C GLU A 15 -27.45 77.78 12.27
N ARG A 16 -28.21 78.35 11.34
CA ARG A 16 -27.93 78.24 9.92
C ARG A 16 -26.76 79.16 9.61
N ASN A 17 -25.50 78.69 9.73
CA ASN A 17 -24.33 79.18 8.97
C ASN A 17 -22.95 78.61 9.38
N ALA A 18 -22.86 77.43 10.03
CA ALA A 18 -21.56 76.81 10.33
C ALA A 18 -21.19 75.60 9.44
N SER A 19 -22.11 75.08 8.64
CA SER A 19 -22.03 73.74 8.02
C SER A 19 -21.59 73.71 6.54
N ARG A 20 -20.96 74.77 6.03
CA ARG A 20 -20.31 74.76 4.69
C ARG A 20 -18.81 75.12 4.71
N ARG A 21 -18.24 75.44 5.87
CA ARG A 21 -16.79 75.68 6.05
C ARG A 21 -16.08 74.57 6.85
N ALA A 22 -16.80 73.75 7.62
CA ALA A 22 -16.22 72.60 8.31
C ALA A 22 -15.92 71.40 7.40
N ILE A 23 -16.59 71.29 6.25
CA ILE A 23 -16.41 70.17 5.29
C ILE A 23 -15.17 70.37 4.40
N TRP A 24 -14.64 71.59 4.28
CA TRP A 24 -13.35 71.84 3.60
C TRP A 24 -12.13 71.76 4.53
N VAL A 25 -12.33 71.81 5.85
CA VAL A 25 -11.24 71.60 6.83
C VAL A 25 -11.10 70.11 7.17
N ALA A 26 -12.18 69.32 7.11
CA ALA A 26 -12.12 67.86 7.26
C ALA A 26 -11.56 67.12 6.02
N ILE A 27 -11.55 67.75 4.84
CA ILE A 27 -10.88 67.23 3.63
C ILE A 27 -9.43 67.74 3.52
N ALA A 28 -9.08 68.84 4.18
CA ALA A 28 -7.69 69.30 4.33
C ALA A 28 -6.94 68.65 5.51
N MET A 29 -7.64 67.97 6.42
CA MET A 29 -7.06 67.11 7.48
C MET A 29 -7.04 65.61 7.11
N LEU A 30 -7.17 65.28 5.82
CA LEU A 30 -7.00 63.92 5.29
C LEU A 30 -5.82 63.82 4.28
N VAL A 31 -4.82 64.70 4.41
CA VAL A 31 -3.62 64.74 3.52
C VAL A 31 -2.30 64.66 4.31
N ALA A 32 -2.33 64.34 5.60
CA ALA A 32 -1.10 64.25 6.41
C ALA A 32 -1.04 62.96 7.24
N ALA A 33 -1.02 61.82 6.57
CA ALA A 33 -0.43 60.59 7.08
C ALA A 33 -0.11 59.63 5.91
N VAL A 34 0.59 60.13 4.89
CA VAL A 34 1.50 59.26 4.13
C VAL A 34 2.72 59.14 5.02
N THR A 35 2.74 58.13 5.89
CA THR A 35 3.93 57.76 6.64
C THR A 35 4.97 57.29 5.64
N ASP A 36 5.86 58.21 5.29
CA ASP A 36 7.27 58.03 4.96
C ASP A 36 7.65 56.56 4.69
N THR A 37 7.41 56.06 3.47
CA THR A 37 8.14 54.92 2.94
C THR A 37 9.57 55.39 2.69
N ARG A 38 10.32 55.61 3.78
CA ARG A 38 11.76 55.53 3.70
C ARG A 38 12.04 54.08 3.34
N SER A 39 12.49 53.85 2.12
CA SER A 39 13.39 52.74 1.87
C SER A 39 14.47 52.85 2.96
N GLU A 40 14.38 52.02 4.00
CA GLU A 40 15.48 51.89 4.96
C GLU A 40 16.65 51.40 4.12
N VAL A 41 17.55 52.31 3.79
CA VAL A 41 18.73 52.00 3.00
C VAL A 41 19.49 50.91 3.73
N TYR A 42 19.61 49.74 3.10
CA TYR A 42 20.22 48.57 3.72
C TYR A 42 21.61 48.92 4.26
N GLN A 43 21.82 48.60 5.53
CA GLN A 43 23.09 48.76 6.22
C GLN A 43 23.80 47.41 6.26
N LEU A 44 25.05 47.38 5.81
CA LEU A 44 25.88 46.18 5.80
C LEU A 44 25.91 45.54 7.19
N GLN A 45 25.63 44.25 7.25
CA GLN A 45 25.62 43.49 8.49
C GLN A 45 26.79 42.50 8.51
N PRO A 46 27.27 42.10 9.71
CA PRO A 46 28.17 40.97 9.84
C PRO A 46 27.62 39.72 9.15
N GLY A 47 28.46 39.08 8.33
CA GLY A 47 28.13 37.92 7.50
C GLY A 47 27.70 38.24 6.06
N ASP A 48 27.50 39.51 5.70
CA ASP A 48 27.32 39.90 4.30
C ASP A 48 28.63 39.71 3.52
N ALA A 49 28.51 39.33 2.25
CA ALA A 49 29.62 39.33 1.32
C ALA A 49 29.49 40.49 0.33
N VAL A 50 30.54 41.29 0.21
CA VAL A 50 30.62 42.44 -0.68
C VAL A 50 31.66 42.19 -1.77
N ASN A 51 31.30 42.49 -3.01
CA ASN A 51 32.23 42.53 -4.13
C ASN A 51 32.85 43.93 -4.19
N PHE A 52 34.16 44.00 -3.98
CA PHE A 52 34.93 45.23 -4.05
C PHE A 52 35.74 45.25 -5.33
N ASP A 53 35.72 46.38 -6.03
CA ASP A 53 36.40 46.52 -7.32
C ASP A 53 37.14 47.86 -7.40
N PHE A 54 38.38 47.81 -7.89
CA PHE A 54 39.07 48.99 -8.38
C PHE A 54 38.61 49.16 -9.83
N LEU A 55 37.92 50.26 -10.13
CA LEU A 55 37.46 50.60 -11.48
C LEU A 55 38.65 51.04 -12.35
N ASP A 56 39.65 50.17 -12.48
CA ASP A 56 40.89 50.27 -13.22
C ASP A 56 41.19 48.90 -13.86
N ASP A 57 41.65 48.88 -15.11
CA ASP A 57 41.65 47.68 -15.98
C ASP A 57 42.69 46.61 -15.58
N ALA A 58 43.42 46.79 -14.47
CA ALA A 58 44.55 45.96 -14.06
C ALA A 58 44.27 44.99 -12.90
N LEU A 59 43.21 45.17 -12.12
CA LEU A 59 42.93 44.37 -10.93
C LEU A 59 41.57 43.67 -11.03
N LEU A 60 41.49 42.44 -10.53
CA LEU A 60 40.24 41.69 -10.48
C LEU A 60 39.42 42.11 -9.24
N PRO A 61 38.07 42.14 -9.35
CA PRO A 61 37.19 42.29 -8.20
C PRO A 61 37.45 41.22 -7.14
N VAL A 62 37.38 41.61 -5.87
CA VAL A 62 37.59 40.71 -4.72
C VAL A 62 36.29 40.59 -3.93
N LEU A 63 35.91 39.35 -3.61
CA LEU A 63 34.81 39.06 -2.70
C LEU A 63 35.31 39.11 -1.25
N LEU A 64 34.75 40.01 -0.46
CA LEU A 64 35.10 40.26 0.93
C LEU A 64 33.90 39.97 1.83
N THR A 65 34.13 39.41 3.01
CA THR A 65 33.05 39.17 4.00
C THR A 65 33.15 40.21 5.11
N VAL A 66 32.00 40.69 5.59
CA VAL A 66 31.93 41.55 6.78
C VAL A 66 32.07 40.67 8.02
N ASP A 67 33.14 40.87 8.76
CA ASP A 67 33.47 40.14 9.99
C ASP A 67 32.53 40.51 11.15
N ALA A 68 32.59 39.73 12.23
CA ALA A 68 31.71 39.88 13.41
C ALA A 68 31.84 41.24 14.13
N ASP A 69 32.99 41.89 14.01
CA ASP A 69 33.28 43.23 14.52
C ASP A 69 32.81 44.35 13.55
N GLY A 70 32.21 43.99 12.42
CA GLY A 70 31.76 44.94 11.39
C GLY A 70 32.87 45.40 10.45
N ALA A 71 34.10 44.87 10.56
CA ALA A 71 35.18 45.18 9.63
C ALA A 71 35.15 44.27 8.39
N ALA A 72 35.75 44.73 7.30
CA ALA A 72 36.14 43.87 6.19
C ALA A 72 37.57 44.20 5.76
N GLN A 73 38.29 43.20 5.26
CA GLN A 73 39.69 43.34 4.87
C GLN A 73 39.80 43.83 3.42
N PHE A 74 40.03 45.13 3.24
CA PHE A 74 40.17 45.72 1.91
C PHE A 74 41.63 45.72 1.44
N PRO A 75 41.89 45.46 0.14
CA PRO A 75 43.25 45.44 -0.40
C PRO A 75 44.01 46.74 -0.12
N LEU A 76 45.28 46.65 0.28
CA LEU A 76 46.20 47.76 0.56
C LEU A 76 45.87 48.64 1.79
N VAL A 77 44.59 48.84 2.12
CA VAL A 77 44.15 49.66 3.27
C VAL A 77 43.94 48.85 4.56
N GLY A 78 43.72 47.53 4.43
CA GLY A 78 43.51 46.62 5.55
C GLY A 78 42.08 46.63 6.08
N GLY A 79 41.92 46.32 7.37
CA GLY A 79 40.61 46.27 8.04
C GLY A 79 39.94 47.63 8.08
N VAL A 80 38.76 47.74 7.47
CA VAL A 80 37.91 48.94 7.53
C VAL A 80 36.53 48.53 8.03
N GLU A 81 36.07 49.20 9.10
CA GLU A 81 34.74 49.01 9.65
C GLU A 81 33.68 49.56 8.69
N ILE A 82 32.90 48.65 8.08
CA ILE A 82 31.83 48.98 7.14
C ILE A 82 30.45 48.50 7.63
N GLY A 83 30.41 47.72 8.72
CA GLY A 83 29.19 47.30 9.39
C GLY A 83 28.36 48.50 9.86
N GLY A 84 27.04 48.42 9.70
CA GLY A 84 26.11 49.50 10.01
C GLY A 84 26.11 50.66 9.01
N LEU A 85 26.98 50.65 7.99
CA LEU A 85 26.98 51.64 6.92
C LEU A 85 26.18 51.14 5.72
N SER A 86 25.49 52.06 5.04
CA SER A 86 25.01 51.77 3.69
C SER A 86 26.18 51.58 2.74
N VAL A 87 25.97 50.88 1.62
CA VAL A 87 27.01 50.68 0.59
C VAL A 87 27.64 52.01 0.15
N ASN A 88 26.83 53.07 -0.02
CA ASN A 88 27.32 54.40 -0.39
C ASN A 88 28.18 55.03 0.71
N GLN A 89 27.78 54.91 1.97
CA GLN A 89 28.56 55.42 3.11
C GLN A 89 29.85 54.64 3.31
N ALA A 90 29.81 53.32 3.15
CA ALA A 90 30.98 52.46 3.16
C ALA A 90 31.94 52.84 2.02
N LEU A 91 31.42 53.11 0.83
CA LEU A 91 32.21 53.54 -0.32
C LEU A 91 32.92 54.88 -0.06
N GLU A 92 32.21 55.88 0.48
CA GLU A 92 32.80 57.17 0.84
C GLU A 92 33.85 57.04 1.96
N LYS A 93 33.58 56.21 2.97
CA LYS A 93 34.54 55.89 4.04
C LYS A 93 35.80 55.25 3.47
N LEU A 94 35.65 54.29 2.57
CA LEU A 94 36.78 53.65 1.88
C LEU A 94 37.57 54.66 1.04
N ARG A 95 36.90 55.51 0.23
CA ARG A 95 37.57 56.57 -0.54
C ARG A 95 38.42 57.47 0.35
N THR A 96 37.88 57.82 1.52
CA THR A 96 38.56 58.65 2.51
C THR A 96 39.76 57.92 3.13
N GLU A 97 39.60 56.66 3.53
CA GLU A 97 40.70 55.85 4.08
C GLU A 97 41.85 55.64 3.08
N TYR A 98 41.54 55.35 1.81
CA TYR A 98 42.55 55.21 0.75
C TYR A 98 43.32 56.51 0.49
N LYS A 99 42.64 57.67 0.52
CA LYS A 99 43.27 58.99 0.37
C LYS A 99 44.12 59.37 1.60
N ASN A 100 43.58 59.20 2.80
CA ASN A 100 44.23 59.60 4.06
C ASN A 100 45.53 58.83 4.30
N ARG A 101 45.57 57.54 3.94
CA ARG A 101 46.77 56.71 4.07
C ARG A 101 47.76 56.87 2.91
N GLN A 102 47.52 57.82 2.00
CA GLN A 102 48.33 58.09 0.80
C GLN A 102 48.51 56.87 -0.11
N ILE A 103 47.54 55.95 -0.10
CA ILE A 103 47.58 54.72 -0.92
C ILE A 103 47.15 55.05 -2.36
N LEU A 104 46.09 55.87 -2.52
CA LEU A 104 45.56 56.29 -3.82
C LEU A 104 45.24 57.79 -3.82
N VAL A 105 45.60 58.49 -4.90
CA VAL A 105 45.36 59.93 -5.05
C VAL A 105 43.88 60.22 -5.37
N ASP A 106 43.29 59.43 -6.27
CA ASP A 106 41.87 59.49 -6.60
C ASP A 106 41.30 58.06 -6.80
N PRO A 107 40.87 57.39 -5.73
CA PRO A 107 40.41 56.00 -5.76
C PRO A 107 39.09 55.89 -6.52
N LYS A 108 39.15 55.38 -7.75
CA LYS A 108 37.97 54.91 -8.49
C LYS A 108 37.62 53.51 -8.01
N ILE A 109 36.76 53.43 -7.02
CA ILE A 109 36.33 52.17 -6.40
C ILE A 109 34.83 51.97 -6.53
N ALA A 110 34.41 50.71 -6.62
CA ALA A 110 33.03 50.25 -6.53
C ALA A 110 32.88 49.19 -5.43
N LEU A 111 31.72 49.19 -4.78
CA LEU A 111 31.36 48.22 -3.77
C LEU A 111 29.91 47.81 -4.02
N ASN A 112 29.66 46.51 -4.15
CA ASN A 112 28.31 45.96 -4.32
C ASN A 112 28.12 44.79 -3.38
N ILE A 113 26.89 44.55 -2.91
CA ILE A 113 26.60 43.36 -2.10
C ILE A 113 26.51 42.15 -3.04
N ALA A 114 27.36 41.17 -2.84
CA ALA A 114 27.40 39.93 -3.61
C ALA A 114 26.50 38.86 -3.02
N THR A 115 26.42 38.78 -1.69
CA THR A 115 25.54 37.84 -0.99
C THR A 115 25.05 38.49 0.29
N TYR A 116 23.74 38.61 0.42
CA TYR A 116 23.10 39.02 1.65
C TYR A 116 23.09 37.86 2.65
N LYS A 117 23.06 38.18 3.93
CA LYS A 117 22.78 37.20 4.98
C LYS A 117 21.47 36.43 4.69
N PRO A 118 21.46 35.09 4.80
CA PRO A 118 20.28 34.29 4.50
C PRO A 118 19.14 34.54 5.50
N VAL A 119 17.92 34.16 5.11
CA VAL A 119 16.76 34.07 6.00
C VAL A 119 16.57 32.63 6.45
N PHE A 120 15.95 32.41 7.59
CA PHE A 120 15.67 31.07 8.12
C PHE A 120 14.17 30.82 8.15
N VAL A 121 13.72 29.66 7.68
CA VAL A 121 12.31 29.25 7.75
C VAL A 121 12.21 28.00 8.60
N LEU A 122 11.41 28.07 9.66
CA LEU A 122 11.26 27.04 10.68
C LEU A 122 9.78 26.74 10.95
N GLY A 123 9.48 25.59 11.55
CA GLY A 123 8.11 25.20 11.92
C GLY A 123 7.44 24.30 10.88
N GLU A 124 6.13 24.48 10.69
CA GLU A 124 5.23 23.61 9.90
C GLU A 124 5.40 23.77 8.37
N VAL A 125 6.63 23.58 7.89
CA VAL A 125 7.02 23.63 6.47
C VAL A 125 7.67 22.33 6.03
N LYS A 126 7.68 22.06 4.72
CA LYS A 126 8.21 20.80 4.18
C LYS A 126 9.70 20.62 4.43
N ASN A 127 10.50 21.65 4.22
CA ASN A 127 11.95 21.64 4.41
C ASN A 127 12.36 22.85 5.27
N PRO A 128 12.40 22.74 6.61
CA PRO A 128 12.90 23.82 7.45
C PRO A 128 14.42 24.00 7.26
N GLY A 129 14.90 25.24 7.26
CA GLY A 129 16.32 25.52 7.02
C GLY A 129 16.65 26.97 6.67
N SER A 130 17.87 27.17 6.16
CA SER A 130 18.40 28.46 5.70
C SER A 130 18.16 28.63 4.21
N PHE A 131 17.66 29.80 3.80
CA PHE A 131 17.31 30.12 2.41
C PHE A 131 17.97 31.44 1.96
N PRO A 132 18.36 31.55 0.68
CA PRO A 132 19.00 32.75 0.16
C PRO A 132 18.03 33.94 0.18
N PHE A 133 18.53 35.11 0.62
CA PHE A 133 17.79 36.36 0.58
C PHE A 133 17.99 37.09 -0.75
N PHE A 134 16.93 37.74 -1.24
CA PHE A 134 16.99 38.72 -2.31
C PHE A 134 16.06 39.90 -2.01
N PRO A 135 16.33 41.11 -2.52
CA PRO A 135 15.48 42.28 -2.29
C PRO A 135 14.03 42.03 -2.70
N GLY A 136 13.08 42.37 -1.83
CA GLY A 136 11.65 42.14 -2.02
C GLY A 136 11.17 40.72 -1.66
N LEU A 137 12.02 39.88 -1.05
CA LEU A 137 11.61 38.57 -0.56
C LEU A 137 10.52 38.70 0.51
N THR A 138 9.36 38.07 0.29
CA THR A 138 8.26 38.04 1.25
C THR A 138 8.20 36.75 2.08
N VAL A 139 7.42 36.77 3.16
CA VAL A 139 7.12 35.57 3.97
C VAL A 139 6.58 34.43 3.10
N GLU A 140 5.61 34.70 2.21
CA GLU A 140 5.03 33.70 1.32
C GLU A 140 6.08 33.07 0.40
N GLN A 141 6.94 33.89 -0.19
CA GLN A 141 8.01 33.43 -1.08
C GLN A 141 9.04 32.58 -0.31
N ALA A 142 9.42 32.98 0.90
CA ALA A 142 10.32 32.22 1.75
C ALA A 142 9.74 30.85 2.15
N VAL A 143 8.45 30.79 2.50
CA VAL A 143 7.74 29.53 2.77
C VAL A 143 7.62 28.68 1.50
N GLY A 144 7.44 29.30 0.34
CA GLY A 144 7.49 28.64 -0.96
C GLY A 144 8.85 28.00 -1.24
N LEU A 145 9.95 28.70 -0.97
CA LEU A 145 11.33 28.17 -1.08
C LEU A 145 11.57 26.98 -0.15
N ALA A 146 10.92 26.96 1.02
CA ALA A 146 10.92 25.82 1.95
C ALA A 146 10.08 24.62 1.47
N GLY A 147 9.44 24.71 0.29
CA GLY A 147 8.62 23.65 -0.30
C GLY A 147 7.15 23.68 0.14
N GLY A 148 6.68 24.80 0.67
CA GLY A 148 5.31 24.99 1.15
C GLY A 148 5.09 24.50 2.58
N THR A 149 3.88 24.71 3.09
CA THR A 149 3.48 24.22 4.43
C THR A 149 3.32 22.70 4.46
N LEU A 150 3.46 22.09 5.63
CA LEU A 150 3.45 20.63 5.79
C LEU A 150 2.13 19.99 5.32
N THR A 151 1.00 20.69 5.43
CA THR A 151 -0.32 20.19 4.99
C THR A 151 -0.48 20.20 3.46
N ALA A 152 0.30 21.00 2.73
CA ALA A 152 0.31 20.98 1.28
C ALA A 152 0.92 19.68 0.70
N ALA A 153 1.68 18.91 1.51
CA ALA A 153 2.23 17.62 1.13
C ALA A 153 1.19 16.48 1.05
N SER A 154 -0.03 16.72 1.52
CA SER A 154 -1.19 15.87 1.25
C SER A 154 -2.17 16.64 0.39
N SER A 155 -1.78 16.94 -0.85
CA SER A 155 -2.65 17.68 -1.76
C SER A 155 -3.99 16.96 -1.88
N ALA A 156 -5.07 17.71 -2.12
CA ALA A 156 -6.39 17.10 -2.33
C ALA A 156 -6.34 16.03 -3.44
N ALA A 157 -5.47 16.21 -4.44
CA ALA A 157 -5.22 15.25 -5.51
C ALA A 157 -4.60 13.94 -4.98
N ASP A 158 -3.59 13.98 -4.12
CA ASP A 158 -2.96 12.78 -3.55
C ASP A 158 -3.95 11.95 -2.73
N LYS A 159 -4.80 12.62 -1.95
CA LYS A 159 -5.85 11.96 -1.17
C LYS A 159 -6.90 11.30 -2.06
N ILE A 160 -7.29 11.95 -3.16
CA ILE A 160 -8.22 11.38 -4.16
C ILE A 160 -7.60 10.13 -4.81
N MET A 161 -6.33 10.19 -5.19
CA MET A 161 -5.63 9.05 -5.79
C MET A 161 -5.47 7.89 -4.80
N ALA A 162 -5.15 8.17 -3.54
CA ALA A 162 -5.09 7.16 -2.49
C ALA A 162 -6.46 6.48 -2.27
N ARG A 163 -7.56 7.23 -2.25
CA ARG A 163 -8.91 6.65 -2.18
C ARG A 163 -9.27 5.80 -3.39
N ALA A 164 -8.93 6.26 -4.60
CA ALA A 164 -9.16 5.49 -5.81
C ALA A 164 -8.39 4.16 -5.80
N ARG A 165 -7.14 4.18 -5.32
CA ARG A 165 -6.32 2.97 -5.13
C ARG A 165 -6.92 2.02 -4.09
N LEU A 166 -7.32 2.52 -2.93
CA LEU A 166 -7.95 1.70 -1.88
C LEU A 166 -9.25 1.06 -2.35
N ARG A 167 -10.08 1.83 -3.06
CA ARG A 167 -11.28 1.29 -3.71
C ARG A 167 -10.93 0.18 -4.69
N GLY A 168 -9.94 0.40 -5.56
CA GLY A 168 -9.46 -0.63 -6.48
C GLY A 168 -8.96 -1.89 -5.78
N THR A 169 -8.30 -1.77 -4.62
CA THR A 169 -7.88 -2.93 -3.83
C THR A 169 -9.07 -3.66 -3.19
N MET A 170 -10.10 -2.94 -2.75
CA MET A 170 -11.32 -3.54 -2.21
C MET A 170 -12.09 -4.28 -3.32
N ASP A 171 -12.34 -3.61 -4.44
CA ASP A 171 -13.06 -4.18 -5.59
C ASP A 171 -12.32 -5.41 -6.13
N GLY A 172 -11.00 -5.35 -6.24
CA GLY A 172 -10.17 -6.49 -6.65
C GLY A 172 -10.24 -7.67 -5.68
N ALA A 173 -10.13 -7.40 -4.37
CA ALA A 173 -10.27 -8.44 -3.36
C ALA A 173 -11.67 -9.07 -3.37
N GLU A 174 -12.74 -8.31 -3.59
CA GLU A 174 -14.11 -8.85 -3.69
C GLU A 174 -14.27 -9.80 -4.88
N VAL A 175 -13.71 -9.47 -6.05
CA VAL A 175 -13.72 -10.35 -7.23
C VAL A 175 -12.98 -11.65 -6.95
N GLU A 176 -11.81 -11.57 -6.32
CA GLU A 176 -11.03 -12.76 -5.95
C GLU A 176 -11.76 -13.61 -4.89
N ILE A 177 -12.39 -12.99 -3.88
CA ILE A 177 -13.20 -13.71 -2.87
C ILE A 177 -14.33 -14.48 -3.55
N VAL A 178 -15.05 -13.85 -4.47
CA VAL A 178 -16.14 -14.51 -5.23
C VAL A 178 -15.62 -15.72 -6.01
N HIS A 179 -14.48 -15.56 -6.69
CA HIS A 179 -13.86 -16.66 -7.44
C HIS A 179 -13.49 -17.83 -6.52
N GLU A 180 -12.77 -17.56 -5.44
CA GLU A 180 -12.34 -18.59 -4.48
C GLU A 180 -13.53 -19.25 -3.77
N ALA A 181 -14.60 -18.51 -3.51
CA ALA A 181 -15.83 -19.03 -2.91
C ALA A 181 -16.60 -19.98 -3.83
N ILE A 182 -16.73 -19.65 -5.11
CA ILE A 182 -17.33 -20.56 -6.10
C ILE A 182 -16.46 -21.80 -6.27
N TYR A 183 -15.14 -21.64 -6.28
CA TYR A 183 -14.22 -22.77 -6.33
C TYR A 183 -14.42 -23.69 -5.12
N ALA A 184 -14.49 -23.13 -3.91
CA ALA A 184 -14.75 -23.89 -2.69
C ALA A 184 -16.11 -24.63 -2.74
N ALA A 185 -17.17 -23.97 -3.22
CA ALA A 185 -18.48 -24.60 -3.43
C ALA A 185 -18.40 -25.77 -4.43
N ARG A 186 -17.63 -25.63 -5.51
CA ARG A 186 -17.37 -26.72 -6.47
C ARG A 186 -16.65 -27.89 -5.80
N LEU A 187 -15.63 -27.64 -4.98
CA LEU A 187 -14.92 -28.69 -4.24
C LEU A 187 -15.86 -29.43 -3.27
N ALA A 188 -16.74 -28.70 -2.58
CA ALA A 188 -17.76 -29.30 -1.72
C ALA A 188 -18.75 -30.17 -2.52
N ALA A 189 -19.17 -29.71 -3.70
CA ALA A 189 -19.97 -30.51 -4.62
C ALA A 189 -19.23 -31.78 -5.08
N GLN A 190 -17.91 -31.70 -5.35
CA GLN A 190 -17.07 -32.85 -5.72
C GLN A 190 -16.94 -33.88 -4.59
N LEU A 191 -16.90 -33.46 -3.32
CA LEU A 191 -16.89 -34.36 -2.16
C LEU A 191 -18.21 -35.11 -2.03
N ARG A 192 -19.34 -34.43 -2.26
CA ARG A 192 -20.68 -35.04 -2.18
C ARG A 192 -21.05 -35.85 -3.43
N GLY A 193 -20.29 -35.72 -4.51
CA GLY A 193 -20.61 -36.32 -5.81
C GLY A 193 -21.82 -35.68 -6.49
N ALA A 194 -22.03 -34.38 -6.29
CA ALA A 194 -23.13 -33.63 -6.90
C ALA A 194 -22.81 -33.19 -8.33
N GLU A 195 -23.85 -33.08 -9.18
CA GLU A 195 -23.72 -32.66 -10.59
C GLU A 195 -23.76 -31.14 -10.79
N THR A 196 -24.18 -30.41 -9.77
CA THR A 196 -24.40 -28.96 -9.77
C THR A 196 -23.72 -28.31 -8.58
N ILE A 197 -23.28 -27.07 -8.75
CA ILE A 197 -22.69 -26.29 -7.67
C ILE A 197 -23.81 -25.67 -6.84
N ASP A 198 -23.80 -25.92 -5.54
CA ASP A 198 -24.67 -25.23 -4.59
C ASP A 198 -23.89 -24.08 -3.92
N LEU A 199 -24.34 -22.85 -4.12
CA LEU A 199 -23.69 -21.67 -3.54
C LEU A 199 -23.77 -21.65 -2.01
N GLN A 200 -24.68 -22.41 -1.39
CA GLN A 200 -24.74 -22.56 0.07
C GLN A 200 -23.55 -23.33 0.63
N ASP A 201 -22.89 -24.15 -0.19
CA ASP A 201 -21.66 -24.85 0.21
C ASP A 201 -20.43 -23.94 0.26
N ALA A 202 -20.53 -22.71 -0.26
CA ALA A 202 -19.45 -21.74 -0.14
C ALA A 202 -19.21 -21.39 1.34
N PRO A 203 -17.96 -21.04 1.71
CA PRO A 203 -17.63 -20.60 3.06
C PRO A 203 -18.54 -19.46 3.53
N GLU A 204 -19.02 -19.55 4.77
CA GLU A 204 -20.08 -18.66 5.27
C GLU A 204 -19.69 -17.18 5.20
N SER A 205 -18.42 -16.88 5.45
CA SER A 205 -17.88 -15.52 5.40
C SER A 205 -17.91 -14.92 3.99
N ALA A 206 -17.85 -15.76 2.95
CA ALA A 206 -17.82 -15.34 1.55
C ALA A 206 -19.21 -15.23 0.89
N ARG A 207 -20.26 -15.80 1.50
CA ARG A 207 -21.64 -15.78 0.93
C ARG A 207 -22.16 -14.37 0.61
N PRO A 208 -21.94 -13.33 1.44
CA PRO A 208 -22.44 -11.97 1.13
C PRO A 208 -21.87 -11.37 -0.16
N TYR A 209 -20.68 -11.81 -0.61
CA TYR A 209 -20.05 -11.31 -1.82
C TYR A 209 -20.65 -11.94 -3.09
N LEU A 210 -21.17 -13.17 -2.98
CA LEU A 210 -21.81 -13.90 -4.08
C LEU A 210 -23.12 -13.23 -4.52
N GLU A 211 -23.85 -12.62 -3.60
CA GLU A 211 -25.14 -11.96 -3.89
C GLU A 211 -24.99 -10.64 -4.68
N ARG A 212 -23.81 -10.02 -4.64
CA ARG A 212 -23.56 -8.68 -5.16
C ARG A 212 -23.06 -8.64 -6.60
N THR A 213 -22.61 -9.78 -7.14
CA THR A 213 -21.86 -9.86 -8.40
C THR A 213 -22.55 -10.75 -9.42
N SER A 214 -22.39 -10.45 -10.71
CA SER A 214 -22.83 -11.35 -11.78
C SER A 214 -21.92 -12.58 -11.83
N LEU A 215 -22.47 -13.75 -11.52
CA LEU A 215 -21.70 -15.00 -11.40
C LEU A 215 -21.76 -15.88 -12.66
N LYS A 216 -22.60 -15.53 -13.64
CA LYS A 216 -23.01 -16.43 -14.72
C LYS A 216 -21.85 -17.06 -15.48
N SER A 217 -20.91 -16.25 -15.95
CA SER A 217 -19.76 -16.73 -16.74
C SER A 217 -18.82 -17.64 -15.95
N VAL A 218 -18.63 -17.35 -14.65
CA VAL A 218 -17.78 -18.13 -13.77
C VAL A 218 -18.45 -19.47 -13.45
N LEU A 219 -19.73 -19.44 -13.07
CA LEU A 219 -20.50 -20.65 -12.76
C LEU A 219 -20.60 -21.61 -13.95
N GLU A 220 -20.83 -21.09 -15.17
CA GLU A 220 -20.88 -21.93 -16.37
C GLU A 220 -19.58 -22.73 -16.59
N ILE A 221 -18.43 -22.10 -16.37
CA ILE A 221 -17.12 -22.76 -16.49
C ILE A 221 -16.93 -23.77 -15.35
N GLU A 222 -17.22 -23.37 -14.12
CA GLU A 222 -17.01 -24.20 -12.93
C GLU A 222 -17.90 -25.44 -12.92
N GLU A 223 -19.17 -25.33 -13.35
CA GLU A 223 -20.06 -26.47 -13.51
C GLU A 223 -19.58 -27.43 -14.61
N LYS A 224 -19.01 -26.92 -15.69
CA LYS A 224 -18.44 -27.76 -16.75
C LYS A 224 -17.24 -28.56 -16.24
N ILE A 225 -16.39 -27.94 -15.42
CA ILE A 225 -15.27 -28.60 -14.75
C ILE A 225 -15.78 -29.69 -13.81
N LEU A 226 -16.77 -29.37 -12.96
CA LEU A 226 -17.40 -30.31 -12.04
C LEU A 226 -17.93 -31.56 -12.77
N LYS A 227 -18.72 -31.36 -13.83
CA LYS A 227 -19.31 -32.46 -14.60
C LYS A 227 -18.25 -33.35 -15.25
N THR A 228 -17.19 -32.75 -15.78
CA THR A 228 -16.08 -33.49 -16.43
C THR A 228 -15.29 -34.32 -15.41
N ASP A 229 -15.02 -33.76 -14.23
CA ASP A 229 -14.36 -34.48 -13.13
C ASP A 229 -15.23 -35.65 -12.63
N LEU A 230 -16.53 -35.41 -12.46
CA LEU A 230 -17.47 -36.42 -12.00
C LEU A 230 -17.55 -37.61 -12.97
N ILE A 231 -17.70 -37.35 -14.27
CA ILE A 231 -17.76 -38.38 -15.32
C ILE A 231 -16.46 -39.22 -15.31
N THR A 232 -15.32 -38.55 -15.20
CA THR A 232 -14.01 -39.22 -15.22
C THR A 232 -13.82 -40.10 -13.99
N THR A 233 -14.19 -39.59 -12.81
CA THR A 233 -14.13 -40.34 -11.55
C THR A 233 -15.07 -41.53 -11.57
N GLN A 234 -16.32 -41.34 -12.03
CA GLN A 234 -17.30 -42.41 -12.16
C GLN A 234 -16.80 -43.51 -13.10
N ALA A 235 -16.19 -43.16 -14.24
CA ALA A 235 -15.62 -44.12 -15.17
C ALA A 235 -14.49 -44.95 -14.52
N GLN A 236 -13.59 -44.31 -13.77
CA GLN A 236 -12.50 -45.01 -13.07
C GLN A 236 -13.03 -45.98 -12.00
N VAL A 237 -13.98 -45.52 -11.18
CA VAL A 237 -14.64 -46.37 -10.16
C VAL A 237 -15.36 -47.53 -10.83
N GLN A 238 -16.06 -47.29 -11.93
CA GLN A 238 -16.78 -48.32 -12.67
C GLN A 238 -15.83 -49.39 -13.22
N ILE A 239 -14.70 -48.99 -13.82
CA ILE A 239 -13.69 -49.94 -14.36
C ILE A 239 -13.15 -50.85 -13.25
N LEU A 240 -12.75 -50.28 -12.11
CA LEU A 240 -12.24 -51.05 -10.98
C LEU A 240 -13.31 -51.96 -10.36
N THR A 241 -14.54 -51.45 -10.21
CA THR A 241 -15.65 -52.24 -9.67
C THR A 241 -16.04 -53.39 -10.59
N GLN A 242 -16.02 -53.17 -11.91
CA GLN A 242 -16.25 -54.22 -12.89
C GLN A 242 -15.14 -55.28 -12.83
N GLY A 243 -13.87 -54.86 -12.79
CA GLY A 243 -12.74 -55.79 -12.64
C GLY A 243 -12.85 -56.64 -11.37
N ILE A 244 -13.21 -56.03 -10.23
CA ILE A 244 -13.49 -56.75 -8.97
C ILE A 244 -14.58 -57.79 -9.16
N ALA A 245 -15.70 -57.42 -9.77
CA ALA A 245 -16.83 -58.32 -10.00
C ALA A 245 -16.47 -59.50 -10.93
N GLU A 246 -15.70 -59.24 -11.99
CA GLU A 246 -15.20 -60.25 -12.91
C GLU A 246 -14.25 -61.24 -12.21
N THR A 247 -13.29 -60.75 -11.42
CA THR A 247 -12.39 -61.61 -10.64
C THR A 247 -13.15 -62.41 -9.58
N GLU A 248 -14.15 -61.83 -8.91
CA GLU A 248 -15.00 -62.55 -7.96
C GLU A 248 -15.83 -63.66 -8.63
N ALA A 249 -16.34 -63.41 -9.84
CA ALA A 249 -17.03 -64.43 -10.62
C ALA A 249 -16.07 -65.57 -11.02
N GLY A 250 -14.86 -65.24 -11.48
CA GLY A 250 -13.81 -66.23 -11.79
C GLY A 250 -13.43 -67.09 -10.59
N LEU A 251 -13.29 -66.48 -9.40
CA LEU A 251 -13.02 -67.21 -8.16
C LEU A 251 -14.12 -68.19 -7.78
N LYS A 252 -15.40 -67.88 -8.06
CA LYS A 252 -16.51 -68.81 -7.85
C LYS A 252 -16.41 -70.03 -8.76
N ILE A 253 -16.02 -69.82 -10.02
CA ILE A 253 -15.81 -70.92 -10.99
C ILE A 253 -14.64 -71.80 -10.53
N LEU A 254 -13.51 -71.19 -10.13
CA LEU A 254 -12.36 -71.92 -9.60
C LEU A 254 -12.70 -72.72 -8.34
N ALA A 255 -13.52 -72.17 -7.45
CA ALA A 255 -13.99 -72.90 -6.26
C ALA A 255 -14.85 -74.12 -6.62
N GLN A 256 -15.71 -74.03 -7.63
CA GLN A 256 -16.45 -75.21 -8.11
C GLN A 256 -15.50 -76.24 -8.71
N LEU A 257 -14.55 -75.80 -9.56
CA LEU A 257 -13.58 -76.70 -10.19
C LEU A 257 -12.68 -77.40 -9.17
N GLU A 258 -12.30 -76.71 -8.09
CA GLU A 258 -11.56 -77.26 -6.95
C GLU A 258 -12.33 -78.43 -6.31
N VAL A 259 -13.64 -78.26 -6.05
CA VAL A 259 -14.49 -79.30 -5.46
C VAL A 259 -14.60 -80.52 -6.38
N GLU A 260 -14.87 -80.30 -7.68
CA GLU A 260 -14.98 -81.38 -8.66
C GLU A 260 -13.65 -82.14 -8.81
N GLN A 261 -12.55 -81.42 -8.97
CA GLN A 261 -11.22 -82.02 -9.15
C GLN A 261 -10.78 -82.79 -7.90
N LYS A 262 -11.10 -82.28 -6.70
CA LYS A 262 -10.85 -83.00 -5.45
C LYS A 262 -11.62 -84.32 -5.40
N GLY A 263 -12.87 -84.35 -5.87
CA GLY A 263 -13.65 -85.58 -6.00
C GLY A 263 -13.00 -86.60 -6.94
N VAL A 264 -12.44 -86.15 -8.07
CA VAL A 264 -11.70 -87.00 -9.03
C VAL A 264 -10.42 -87.57 -8.40
N VAL A 265 -9.68 -86.75 -7.65
CA VAL A 265 -8.48 -87.22 -6.93
C VAL A 265 -8.86 -88.28 -5.90
N GLU A 266 -9.89 -88.04 -5.07
CA GLU A 266 -10.36 -88.99 -4.05
C GLU A 266 -10.81 -90.33 -4.68
N MET A 267 -11.48 -90.29 -5.83
CA MET A 267 -11.87 -91.49 -6.57
C MET A 267 -10.65 -92.29 -7.04
N ASN A 268 -9.67 -91.61 -7.66
CA ASN A 268 -8.45 -92.25 -8.14
C ASN A 268 -7.58 -92.79 -7.00
N GLU A 269 -7.55 -92.13 -5.84
CA GLU A 269 -6.90 -92.63 -4.64
C GLU A 269 -7.53 -93.94 -4.15
N ARG A 270 -8.87 -94.00 -4.08
CA ARG A 270 -9.57 -95.26 -3.73
C ARG A 270 -9.30 -96.37 -4.74
N ASP A 271 -9.24 -96.04 -6.03
CA ASP A 271 -8.90 -97.01 -7.08
C ASP A 271 -7.46 -97.51 -6.95
N LEU A 272 -6.52 -96.62 -6.64
CA LEU A 272 -5.13 -96.98 -6.37
C LEU A 272 -5.01 -97.90 -5.15
N GLU A 273 -5.73 -97.60 -4.06
CA GLU A 273 -5.81 -98.47 -2.88
C GLU A 273 -6.34 -99.87 -3.22
N ARG A 274 -7.45 -99.93 -3.97
CA ARG A 274 -8.05 -101.20 -4.42
C ARG A 274 -7.09 -102.01 -5.29
N VAL A 275 -6.47 -101.38 -6.29
CA VAL A 275 -5.52 -102.04 -7.20
C VAL A 275 -4.26 -102.50 -6.45
N THR A 276 -3.78 -101.71 -5.49
CA THR A 276 -2.67 -102.09 -4.61
C THR A 276 -3.03 -103.27 -3.70
N ALA A 277 -4.26 -103.32 -3.18
CA ALA A 277 -4.75 -104.45 -2.38
C ALA A 277 -4.87 -105.74 -3.21
N LEU A 278 -5.32 -105.66 -4.47
CA LEU A 278 -5.35 -106.80 -5.40
C LEU A 278 -3.95 -107.30 -5.73
N ARG A 279 -2.97 -106.39 -5.88
CA ARG A 279 -1.56 -106.77 -6.08
C ARG A 279 -1.00 -107.58 -4.92
N LYS A 280 -1.31 -107.21 -3.66
CA LYS A 280 -0.92 -107.99 -2.47
C LYS A 280 -1.44 -109.42 -2.49
N ARG A 281 -2.51 -109.68 -3.26
CA ARG A 281 -3.09 -111.00 -3.49
C ARG A 281 -2.65 -111.63 -4.82
N GLU A 282 -1.71 -111.01 -5.53
CA GLU A 282 -1.21 -111.41 -6.86
C GLU A 282 -2.27 -111.40 -7.98
N LEU A 283 -3.38 -110.68 -7.78
CA LEU A 283 -4.52 -110.63 -8.70
C LEU A 283 -4.47 -109.47 -9.70
N ASN A 284 -3.37 -108.71 -9.75
CA ASN A 284 -3.18 -107.62 -10.72
C ASN A 284 -1.69 -107.42 -11.09
N THR A 285 -1.40 -106.66 -12.15
CA THR A 285 -0.05 -106.43 -12.72
C THR A 285 0.62 -105.16 -12.18
N GLU A 286 1.96 -105.10 -12.23
CA GLU A 286 2.73 -103.90 -11.84
C GLU A 286 2.41 -102.71 -12.74
N THR A 287 2.26 -102.98 -14.04
CA THR A 287 1.92 -101.99 -15.05
C THR A 287 0.61 -101.30 -14.73
N GLU A 288 -0.39 -102.04 -14.22
CA GLU A 288 -1.68 -101.49 -13.86
C GLU A 288 -1.62 -100.60 -12.61
N ILE A 289 -0.83 -100.97 -11.59
CA ILE A 289 -0.56 -100.08 -10.45
C ILE A 289 0.14 -98.81 -10.92
N ALA A 290 1.19 -98.94 -11.73
CA ALA A 290 1.95 -97.81 -12.23
C ALA A 290 1.05 -96.86 -13.05
N ARG A 291 0.14 -97.40 -13.87
CA ARG A 291 -0.86 -96.63 -14.62
C ARG A 291 -1.75 -95.82 -13.69
N VAL A 292 -2.44 -96.47 -12.74
CA VAL A 292 -3.36 -95.79 -11.81
C VAL A 292 -2.62 -94.80 -10.92
N LYS A 293 -1.40 -95.12 -10.48
CA LYS A 293 -0.54 -94.23 -9.69
C LYS A 293 -0.17 -92.97 -10.49
N ASN A 294 0.25 -93.11 -11.74
CA ASN A 294 0.58 -91.98 -12.60
C ASN A 294 -0.64 -91.11 -12.88
N THR A 295 -1.81 -91.72 -13.15
CA THR A 295 -3.08 -90.99 -13.29
C THR A 295 -3.39 -90.21 -12.01
N THR A 296 -3.36 -90.86 -10.84
CA THR A 296 -3.61 -90.19 -9.55
C THR A 296 -2.64 -89.03 -9.31
N SER A 297 -1.36 -89.21 -9.65
CA SER A 297 -0.35 -88.16 -9.54
C SER A 297 -0.64 -86.98 -10.46
N ASN A 298 -1.06 -87.23 -11.70
CA ASN A 298 -1.42 -86.18 -12.66
C ASN A 298 -2.65 -85.38 -12.19
N GLU A 299 -3.69 -86.06 -11.68
CA GLU A 299 -4.88 -85.39 -11.15
C GLU A 299 -4.57 -84.54 -9.92
N LYS A 300 -3.61 -84.97 -9.08
CA LYS A 300 -3.10 -84.16 -7.97
C LYS A 300 -2.35 -82.92 -8.44
N THR A 301 -1.53 -83.03 -9.48
CA THR A 301 -0.86 -81.88 -10.08
C THR A 301 -1.88 -80.86 -10.60
N GLN A 302 -2.93 -81.32 -11.31
CA GLN A 302 -4.01 -80.46 -11.78
C GLN A 302 -4.72 -79.72 -10.63
N LEU A 303 -4.98 -80.41 -9.51
CA LEU A 303 -5.55 -79.78 -8.31
C LEU A 303 -4.62 -78.71 -7.72
N LEU A 304 -3.31 -78.97 -7.66
CA LEU A 304 -2.33 -77.98 -7.21
C LEU A 304 -2.27 -76.75 -8.13
N GLU A 305 -2.43 -76.93 -9.43
CA GLU A 305 -2.52 -75.82 -10.39
C GLU A 305 -3.76 -74.96 -10.15
N ILE A 306 -4.92 -75.57 -9.87
CA ILE A 306 -6.15 -74.85 -9.50
C ILE A 306 -5.96 -74.03 -8.22
N TYR A 307 -5.30 -74.60 -7.20
CA TYR A 307 -4.97 -73.84 -5.98
C TYR A 307 -4.03 -72.68 -6.24
N ALA A 308 -3.02 -72.87 -7.10
CA ALA A 308 -2.09 -71.81 -7.49
C ALA A 308 -2.82 -70.67 -8.21
N GLU A 309 -3.74 -71.01 -9.12
CA GLU A 309 -4.52 -70.02 -9.86
C GLU A 309 -5.51 -69.29 -8.96
N THR A 310 -6.24 -70.00 -8.10
CA THR A 310 -7.10 -69.40 -7.06
C THR A 310 -6.33 -68.42 -6.19
N SER A 311 -5.10 -68.76 -5.82
CA SER A 311 -4.23 -67.88 -5.02
C SER A 311 -3.79 -66.63 -5.80
N ARG A 312 -3.54 -66.75 -7.11
CA ARG A 312 -3.23 -65.60 -7.98
C ARG A 312 -4.43 -64.68 -8.11
N SER A 313 -5.61 -65.20 -8.45
CA SER A 313 -6.84 -64.41 -8.58
C SER A 313 -7.26 -63.75 -7.27
N ARG A 314 -7.03 -64.38 -6.10
CA ARG A 314 -7.26 -63.74 -4.79
C ARG A 314 -6.32 -62.56 -4.53
N ARG A 315 -5.05 -62.65 -4.92
CA ARG A 315 -4.10 -61.53 -4.80
C ARG A 315 -4.50 -60.39 -5.73
N GLU A 316 -4.88 -60.70 -6.96
CA GLU A 316 -5.39 -59.72 -7.93
C GLU A 316 -6.63 -59.00 -7.40
N LEU A 317 -7.62 -59.74 -6.89
CA LEU A 317 -8.80 -59.18 -6.24
C LEU A 317 -8.44 -58.24 -5.08
N GLY A 318 -7.46 -58.65 -4.26
CA GLY A 318 -6.95 -57.82 -3.17
C GLY A 318 -6.32 -56.52 -3.67
N ASN A 319 -5.53 -56.58 -4.75
CA ASN A 319 -4.92 -55.41 -5.37
C ASN A 319 -5.98 -54.47 -5.96
N LEU A 320 -6.95 -54.98 -6.71
CA LEU A 320 -8.04 -54.17 -7.28
C LEU A 320 -8.87 -53.46 -6.20
N LYS A 321 -9.19 -54.16 -5.11
CA LYS A 321 -9.88 -53.57 -3.95
C LYS A 321 -9.04 -52.48 -3.28
N LEU A 322 -7.74 -52.70 -3.13
CA LEU A 322 -6.83 -51.70 -2.58
C LEU A 322 -6.72 -50.47 -3.49
N GLU A 323 -6.62 -50.65 -4.80
CA GLU A 323 -6.58 -49.57 -5.77
C GLU A 323 -7.86 -48.72 -5.75
N LEU A 324 -9.04 -49.36 -5.69
CA LEU A 324 -10.32 -48.66 -5.56
C LEU A 324 -10.39 -47.84 -4.26
N ALA A 325 -9.99 -48.44 -3.13
CA ALA A 325 -9.98 -47.75 -1.84
C ALA A 325 -9.00 -46.56 -1.83
N LYS A 326 -7.81 -46.73 -2.42
CA LYS A 326 -6.81 -45.66 -2.55
C LYS A 326 -7.31 -44.53 -3.45
N LEU A 327 -7.90 -44.85 -4.60
CA LEU A 327 -8.45 -43.85 -5.53
C LEU A 327 -9.44 -42.92 -4.80
N GLN A 328 -10.33 -43.49 -3.99
CA GLN A 328 -11.32 -42.73 -3.23
C GLN A 328 -10.68 -41.90 -2.11
N ALA A 329 -9.80 -42.51 -1.30
CA ALA A 329 -9.16 -41.86 -0.18
C ALA A 329 -8.21 -40.72 -0.60
N ASP A 330 -7.41 -40.95 -1.65
CA ASP A 330 -6.47 -39.95 -2.17
C ASP A 330 -7.23 -38.77 -2.78
N ARG A 331 -8.35 -39.03 -3.49
CA ARG A 331 -9.22 -37.99 -4.02
C ARG A 331 -9.85 -37.16 -2.91
N GLU A 332 -10.44 -37.80 -1.90
CA GLU A 332 -11.04 -37.10 -0.76
C GLU A 332 -10.02 -36.21 -0.05
N LYS A 333 -8.83 -36.75 0.23
CA LYS A 333 -7.72 -36.01 0.83
C LYS A 333 -7.30 -34.81 -0.02
N ASP A 334 -7.10 -34.99 -1.32
CA ASP A 334 -6.70 -33.91 -2.23
C ASP A 334 -7.74 -32.79 -2.30
N ILE A 335 -9.03 -33.13 -2.34
CA ILE A 335 -10.10 -32.13 -2.32
C ILE A 335 -10.14 -31.38 -0.99
N LEU A 336 -9.99 -32.07 0.16
CA LEU A 336 -9.97 -31.43 1.47
C LEU A 336 -8.79 -30.48 1.64
N LEU A 337 -7.60 -30.86 1.16
CA LEU A 337 -6.42 -29.98 1.16
C LEU A 337 -6.66 -28.73 0.31
N LYS A 338 -7.18 -28.90 -0.92
CA LYS A 338 -7.54 -27.77 -1.78
C LYS A 338 -8.58 -26.89 -1.10
N LEU A 339 -9.60 -27.45 -0.47
CA LEU A 339 -10.64 -26.68 0.23
C LEU A 339 -10.05 -25.83 1.36
N GLN A 340 -9.16 -26.42 2.17
CA GLN A 340 -8.43 -25.70 3.22
C GLN A 340 -7.59 -24.53 2.66
N GLU A 341 -6.93 -24.73 1.52
CA GLU A 341 -6.18 -23.66 0.84
C GLU A 341 -7.11 -22.52 0.38
N ARG A 342 -8.28 -22.86 -0.21
CA ARG A 342 -9.29 -21.86 -0.64
C ARG A 342 -9.83 -21.06 0.54
N GLU A 343 -10.19 -21.73 1.63
CA GLU A 343 -10.66 -21.04 2.85
C GLU A 343 -9.61 -20.09 3.43
N THR A 344 -8.34 -20.50 3.43
CA THR A 344 -7.24 -19.67 3.91
C THR A 344 -7.02 -18.46 2.99
N ALA A 345 -7.13 -18.65 1.67
CA ALA A 345 -7.06 -17.57 0.70
C ALA A 345 -8.18 -16.55 0.89
N ILE A 346 -9.42 -17.01 1.05
CA ILE A 346 -10.59 -16.16 1.33
C ILE A 346 -10.36 -15.30 2.58
N LYS A 347 -9.93 -15.89 3.69
CA LYS A 347 -9.64 -15.16 4.94
C LYS A 347 -8.56 -14.08 4.75
N LYS A 348 -7.53 -14.38 3.96
CA LYS A 348 -6.47 -13.41 3.63
C LYS A 348 -7.00 -12.25 2.80
N LEU A 349 -7.85 -12.53 1.82
CA LEU A 349 -8.49 -11.52 0.98
C LEU A 349 -9.46 -10.65 1.78
N GLU A 350 -10.26 -11.25 2.67
CA GLU A 350 -11.15 -10.53 3.59
C GLU A 350 -10.38 -9.57 4.50
N SER A 351 -9.27 -10.03 5.08
CA SER A 351 -8.38 -9.18 5.89
C SER A 351 -7.78 -8.03 5.09
N THR A 352 -7.41 -8.29 3.83
CA THR A 352 -6.89 -7.25 2.91
C THR A 352 -7.96 -6.22 2.57
N ARG A 353 -9.18 -6.67 2.23
CA ARG A 353 -10.34 -5.82 1.95
C ARG A 353 -10.70 -4.96 3.16
N GLN A 354 -10.79 -5.56 4.34
CA GLN A 354 -11.09 -4.86 5.58
C GLN A 354 -10.03 -3.81 5.92
N SER A 355 -8.75 -4.15 5.79
CA SER A 355 -7.66 -3.19 6.03
C SER A 355 -7.73 -2.00 5.05
N ALA A 356 -8.03 -2.26 3.78
CA ALA A 356 -8.23 -1.21 2.78
C ALA A 356 -9.46 -0.34 3.08
N GLU A 357 -10.55 -0.95 3.56
CA GLU A 357 -11.77 -0.28 3.98
C GLU A 357 -11.54 0.63 5.19
N GLU A 358 -10.83 0.17 6.22
CA GLU A 358 -10.44 0.97 7.38
C GLU A 358 -9.59 2.17 6.97
N GLN A 359 -8.57 1.96 6.14
CA GLN A 359 -7.74 3.05 5.60
C GLN A 359 -8.57 4.04 4.77
N PHE A 360 -9.55 3.54 4.01
CA PHE A 360 -10.44 4.37 3.20
C PHE A 360 -11.29 5.28 4.10
N TYR A 361 -11.88 4.76 5.17
CA TYR A 361 -12.67 5.55 6.11
C TYR A 361 -11.84 6.52 6.94
N LEU A 362 -10.64 6.15 7.37
CA LEU A 362 -9.72 7.06 8.04
C LEU A 362 -9.32 8.23 7.13
N LEU A 363 -9.06 7.95 5.85
CA LEU A 363 -8.80 9.01 4.87
C LEU A 363 -10.07 9.82 4.56
N ALA A 364 -11.26 9.23 4.70
CA ALA A 364 -12.55 9.89 4.58
C ALA A 364 -12.80 10.89 5.72
N SER A 365 -12.60 10.47 6.97
CA SER A 365 -12.80 11.29 8.16
C SER A 365 -11.83 12.46 8.22
N VAL A 366 -10.53 12.23 7.95
CA VAL A 366 -9.53 13.30 7.90
C VAL A 366 -9.91 14.40 6.91
N ALA A 367 -10.40 14.04 5.72
CA ALA A 367 -10.83 15.04 4.75
C ALA A 367 -12.17 15.72 5.10
N ALA A 368 -13.04 15.04 5.84
CA ALA A 368 -14.30 15.63 6.31
C ALA A 368 -14.03 16.64 7.44
N ASP A 369 -13.14 16.31 8.37
CA ASP A 369 -12.70 17.21 9.43
C ASP A 369 -11.95 18.44 8.87
N GLU A 370 -11.14 18.27 7.83
CA GLU A 370 -10.50 19.40 7.12
C GLU A 370 -11.49 20.28 6.34
N ARG A 371 -12.64 19.74 5.89
CA ARG A 371 -13.71 20.57 5.30
C ARG A 371 -14.49 21.35 6.35
N ASN A 372 -14.53 20.85 7.59
CA ASN A 372 -15.32 21.42 8.68
C ASN A 372 -14.49 22.37 9.57
N ARG A 373 -13.17 22.19 9.62
CA ARG A 373 -12.24 23.24 10.05
C ARG A 373 -12.12 24.21 8.88
N ASP A 374 -12.79 25.37 8.98
CA ASP A 374 -12.51 26.52 8.12
C ASP A 374 -10.99 26.61 7.95
N GLN A 375 -10.55 26.35 6.72
CA GLN A 375 -9.20 26.44 6.18
C GLN A 375 -8.10 26.54 7.26
N ILE A 376 -7.36 25.45 7.52
CA ILE A 376 -6.20 25.46 8.43
C ILE A 376 -5.39 26.73 8.16
N SER A 377 -5.53 27.71 9.04
CA SER A 377 -4.89 29.00 8.88
C SER A 377 -3.50 28.88 9.47
N PHE A 378 -2.50 29.27 8.70
CA PHE A 378 -1.14 29.34 9.18
C PHE A 378 -0.92 30.74 9.73
N THR A 379 -0.37 30.81 10.93
CA THR A 379 0.19 32.04 11.47
C THR A 379 1.68 32.06 11.18
N TYR A 380 2.16 33.23 10.82
CA TYR A 380 3.55 33.46 10.47
C TYR A 380 4.11 34.48 11.43
N GLU A 381 5.23 34.16 12.06
CA GLU A 381 5.92 35.06 12.98
C GLU A 381 7.27 35.39 12.36
N VAL A 382 7.54 36.68 12.13
CA VAL A 382 8.86 37.15 11.67
C VAL A 382 9.64 37.65 12.88
N ARG A 383 10.73 36.95 13.21
CA ARG A 383 11.67 37.35 14.25
C ARG A 383 12.84 38.08 13.62
N ARG A 384 12.88 39.38 13.84
CA ARG A 384 13.89 40.29 13.27
C ARG A 384 14.93 40.67 14.34
N PRO A 385 16.22 40.35 14.16
CA PRO A 385 17.25 40.78 15.09
C PRO A 385 17.56 42.28 14.87
N LYS A 386 17.24 43.15 15.83
CA LYS A 386 17.62 44.57 15.80
C LYS A 386 18.51 44.89 17.01
N SER A 387 19.78 45.24 16.76
CA SER A 387 20.75 45.66 17.78
C SER A 387 20.82 44.75 19.02
N GLY A 388 20.77 43.42 18.81
CA GLY A 388 20.86 42.42 19.88
C GLY A 388 19.53 42.06 20.57
N VAL A 389 18.42 42.70 20.21
CA VAL A 389 17.07 42.36 20.69
C VAL A 389 16.25 41.82 19.53
N ASN A 390 15.68 40.61 19.69
CA ASN A 390 14.78 40.04 18.68
C ASN A 390 13.41 40.70 18.80
N THR A 391 13.02 41.47 17.79
CA THR A 391 11.67 42.01 17.67
C THR A 391 10.79 41.01 16.92
N VAL A 392 9.64 40.69 17.50
CA VAL A 392 8.64 39.80 16.90
C VAL A 392 7.62 40.65 16.15
N ILE A 393 7.39 40.31 14.88
CA ILE A 393 6.47 41.01 13.97
C ILE A 393 5.46 40.00 13.43
N ASP A 394 4.21 40.42 13.30
CA ASP A 394 3.16 39.63 12.62
C ASP A 394 3.52 39.47 11.13
N GLY A 395 3.67 38.22 10.70
CA GLY A 395 4.27 37.84 9.43
C GLY A 395 3.24 37.66 8.32
N ALA A 396 2.36 38.64 8.06
CA ALA A 396 1.42 38.54 6.95
C ALA A 396 2.11 38.04 5.65
N PRO A 397 1.44 37.29 4.76
CA PRO A 397 2.09 36.63 3.61
C PRO A 397 2.94 37.56 2.73
N PHE A 398 2.51 38.82 2.60
CA PHE A 398 3.18 39.87 1.83
C PHE A 398 4.17 40.72 2.64
N THR A 399 4.40 40.40 3.91
CA THR A 399 5.41 41.08 4.74
C THR A 399 6.78 40.82 4.15
N GLU A 400 7.51 41.91 3.86
CA GLU A 400 8.88 41.86 3.36
C GLU A 400 9.86 41.44 4.47
N LEU A 401 10.71 40.48 4.13
CA LEU A 401 11.79 40.02 4.98
C LEU A 401 13.03 40.89 4.78
N LEU A 402 13.90 40.89 5.79
CA LEU A 402 15.22 41.47 5.75
C LEU A 402 16.28 40.37 5.90
N PRO A 403 17.53 40.61 5.46
CA PRO A 403 18.64 39.70 5.67
C PRO A 403 18.78 39.30 7.15
N GLY A 404 18.83 37.99 7.41
CA GLY A 404 18.92 37.44 8.77
C GLY A 404 17.60 37.26 9.53
N ASP A 405 16.45 37.58 8.93
CA ASP A 405 15.15 37.31 9.53
C ASP A 405 14.90 35.79 9.71
N VAL A 406 14.17 35.44 10.77
CA VAL A 406 13.67 34.08 11.00
C VAL A 406 12.14 34.08 10.88
N VAL A 407 11.63 33.31 9.93
CA VAL A 407 10.20 33.05 9.74
C VAL A 407 9.84 31.77 10.50
N ALA A 408 9.00 31.87 11.52
CA ALA A 408 8.42 30.72 12.20
C ALA A 408 6.98 30.52 11.71
N VAL A 409 6.69 29.32 11.22
CA VAL A 409 5.37 28.93 10.71
C VAL A 409 4.69 28.01 11.72
N SER A 410 3.49 28.38 12.15
CA SER A 410 2.66 27.58 13.04
C SER A 410 1.22 27.48 12.53
N ILE A 411 0.49 26.49 13.02
CA ILE A 411 -0.94 26.33 12.74
C ILE A 411 -1.72 27.19 13.74
N ALA A 412 -2.61 28.05 13.24
CA ALA A 412 -3.45 28.90 14.07
C ALA A 412 -4.34 28.06 15.00
N GLY A 413 -4.33 28.40 16.30
CA GLY A 413 -5.16 27.74 17.31
C GLY A 413 -4.52 26.55 18.04
N MET A 414 -3.22 26.29 17.82
CA MET A 414 -2.35 25.50 18.69
C MET A 414 -1.29 26.41 19.29
#